data_AF-A0A839HDK9-F1
#
_entry.id   AF-A0A839HDK9-F1
#
_cell.length_a   1.000
_cell.length_b   1.000
_cell.length_c   1.000
_cell.angle_alpha   90.00
_cell.angle_beta   90.00
_cell.angle_gamma   90.00
#
_symmetry.space_group_name_H-M   'P 1'
#
loop_
_entity.id
_entity.type
_entity.pdbx_description
1 polymer ?
#
loop_
_entity_poly.entity_id
_entity_poly.type
_entity_poly.pdbx_seq_one_letter_code
_entity_poly.pdbx_strand_id
1 'polypeptide(L)'
;MNDTLSKIRAKAEHASDSQVTQQQTQQVAAAIRARAAAPLFAAFNDIKNEFVRVDLLKQIWPTDFDRRNDRVIGLVIEIIGGDAHPCGLKLQIPGGHRSFAVELAADGSIAYTSTREAQGGRPQYITFQNETQWMEFFYKTMAYILEV
;
A
#
# COMPACT_ATOMS: atom_id res chain seq x y z
N MET A 1 -49.32 18.74 12.77
CA MET A 1 -48.06 18.09 12.32
C MET A 1 -46.90 18.84 12.98
N ASN A 2 -46.04 18.16 13.74
CA ASN A 2 -45.03 18.82 14.59
C ASN A 2 -43.79 19.20 13.76
N ASP A 3 -43.58 20.51 13.56
CA ASP A 3 -42.52 21.11 12.73
C ASP A 3 -41.11 20.65 13.13
N THR A 4 -40.90 20.37 14.42
CA THR A 4 -39.62 19.87 14.95
C THR A 4 -39.32 18.45 14.49
N LEU A 5 -40.33 17.56 14.42
CA LEU A 5 -40.14 16.18 13.96
C LEU A 5 -39.84 16.13 12.45
N SER A 6 -40.45 17.03 11.66
CA SER A 6 -40.15 17.16 10.23
C SER A 6 -38.71 17.61 9.98
N LYS A 7 -38.21 18.58 10.77
CA LYS A 7 -36.81 19.06 10.67
C LYS A 7 -35.78 18.00 11.06
N ILE A 8 -36.09 17.14 12.05
CA ILE A 8 -35.21 16.03 12.45
C ILE A 8 -35.15 14.96 11.36
N ARG A 9 -36.30 14.58 10.76
CA ARG A 9 -36.33 13.62 9.65
C ARG A 9 -35.56 14.12 8.42
N ALA A 10 -35.76 15.37 8.02
CA ALA A 10 -35.02 15.96 6.91
C ALA A 10 -33.49 15.96 7.15
N LYS A 11 -33.04 16.25 8.39
CA LYS A 11 -31.60 16.16 8.73
C LYS A 11 -31.08 14.73 8.71
N ALA A 12 -31.87 13.75 9.16
CA ALA A 12 -31.49 12.34 9.12
C ALA A 12 -31.40 11.80 7.68
N GLU A 13 -32.34 12.20 6.83
CA GLU A 13 -32.36 11.85 5.39
C GLU A 13 -31.15 12.47 4.66
N HIS A 14 -30.87 13.76 4.87
CA HIS A 14 -29.68 14.40 4.30
C HIS A 14 -28.35 13.79 4.79
N ALA A 15 -28.29 13.38 6.06
CA ALA A 15 -27.11 12.69 6.60
C ALA A 15 -26.94 11.30 5.96
N SER A 16 -28.04 10.58 5.74
CA SER A 16 -28.05 9.28 5.05
C SER A 16 -27.61 9.41 3.59
N ASP A 17 -28.17 10.36 2.84
CA ASP A 17 -27.79 10.59 1.43
C ASP A 17 -26.33 11.02 1.27
N SER A 18 -25.84 11.85 2.21
CA SER A 18 -24.44 12.26 2.26
C SER A 18 -23.51 11.07 2.56
N GLN A 19 -23.92 10.18 3.46
CA GLN A 19 -23.16 8.96 3.77
C GLN A 19 -23.09 8.00 2.58
N VAL A 20 -24.20 7.77 1.89
CA VAL A 20 -24.24 6.90 0.70
C VAL A 20 -23.34 7.46 -0.41
N THR A 21 -23.40 8.77 -0.66
CA THR A 21 -22.57 9.44 -1.67
C THR A 21 -21.08 9.39 -1.33
N GLN A 22 -20.73 9.60 -0.06
CA GLN A 22 -19.34 9.48 0.41
C GLN A 22 -18.81 8.05 0.29
N GLN A 23 -19.61 7.05 0.66
CA GLN A 23 -19.22 5.64 0.50
C GLN A 23 -18.98 5.27 -0.96
N GLN A 24 -19.86 5.68 -1.87
CA GLN A 24 -19.67 5.46 -3.31
C GLN A 24 -18.39 6.13 -3.82
N THR A 25 -18.14 7.38 -3.41
CA THR A 25 -16.93 8.12 -3.80
C THR A 25 -15.66 7.43 -3.30
N GLN A 26 -15.67 6.96 -2.06
CA GLN A 26 -14.54 6.23 -1.47
C GLN A 26 -14.29 4.89 -2.18
N GLN A 27 -15.34 4.16 -2.55
CA GLN A 27 -15.20 2.92 -3.32
C GLN A 27 -14.62 3.17 -4.71
N VAL A 28 -15.07 4.22 -5.41
CA VAL A 28 -14.51 4.61 -6.71
C VAL A 28 -13.03 4.99 -6.57
N ALA A 29 -12.68 5.79 -5.57
CA ALA A 29 -11.30 6.16 -5.30
C ALA A 29 -10.42 4.94 -4.97
N ALA A 30 -10.91 3.99 -4.18
CA ALA A 30 -10.22 2.74 -3.88
C ALA A 30 -10.00 1.90 -5.14
N ALA A 31 -11.02 1.76 -5.99
CA ALA A 31 -10.92 1.03 -7.24
C ALA A 31 -9.92 1.66 -8.22
N ILE A 32 -9.88 2.99 -8.31
CA ILE A 32 -8.90 3.71 -9.16
C ILE A 32 -7.47 3.42 -8.68
N ARG A 33 -7.21 3.55 -7.36
CA ARG A 33 -5.88 3.27 -6.81
C ARG A 33 -5.48 1.81 -7.01
N ALA A 34 -6.41 0.88 -6.77
CA ALA A 34 -6.15 -0.55 -6.95
C ALA A 34 -5.83 -0.89 -8.41
N ARG A 35 -6.55 -0.29 -9.36
CA ARG A 35 -6.29 -0.48 -10.80
C ARG A 35 -4.89 0.03 -11.18
N ALA A 36 -4.48 1.19 -10.69
CA ALA A 36 -3.16 1.74 -10.98
C ALA A 36 -2.03 1.00 -10.25
N ALA A 37 -2.31 0.33 -9.13
CA ALA A 37 -1.36 -0.52 -8.44
C ALA A 37 -1.25 -1.93 -9.04
N ALA A 38 -2.10 -2.31 -10.00
CA ALA A 38 -2.11 -3.66 -10.57
C ALA A 38 -0.74 -4.15 -11.10
N PRO A 39 0.09 -3.32 -11.77
CA PRO A 39 1.43 -3.73 -12.23
C PRO A 39 2.37 -4.12 -11.09
N LEU A 40 2.27 -3.46 -9.94
CA LEU A 40 3.04 -3.78 -8.75
C LEU A 40 2.72 -5.20 -8.26
N PHE A 41 1.42 -5.53 -8.18
CA PHE A 41 0.99 -6.84 -7.72
C PHE A 41 1.22 -7.95 -8.74
N ALA A 42 1.13 -7.65 -10.04
CA ALA A 42 1.53 -8.58 -11.09
C ALA A 42 3.01 -8.95 -10.94
N ALA A 43 3.89 -7.95 -10.93
CA ALA A 43 5.32 -8.15 -10.74
C ALA A 43 5.65 -8.84 -9.42
N PHE A 44 4.97 -8.47 -8.33
CA PHE A 44 5.15 -9.14 -7.04
C PHE A 44 4.73 -10.61 -7.08
N ASN A 45 3.60 -10.94 -7.73
CA ASN A 45 3.14 -12.32 -7.85
C ASN A 45 4.11 -13.21 -8.62
N ASP A 46 4.84 -12.65 -9.58
CA ASP A 46 5.87 -13.35 -10.34
C ASP A 46 7.08 -13.73 -9.47
N ILE A 47 7.41 -12.93 -8.45
CA ILE A 47 8.62 -13.11 -7.62
C ILE A 47 8.35 -13.52 -6.17
N LYS A 48 7.09 -13.56 -5.71
CA LYS A 48 6.77 -13.73 -4.28
C LYS A 48 7.32 -15.01 -3.65
N ASN A 49 7.55 -16.03 -4.47
CA ASN A 49 8.08 -17.33 -4.04
C ASN A 49 9.59 -17.46 -4.26
N GLU A 50 10.26 -16.43 -4.75
CA GLU A 50 11.71 -16.42 -4.93
C GLU A 50 12.43 -16.24 -3.58
N PHE A 51 13.67 -16.72 -3.51
CA PHE A 51 14.49 -16.65 -2.30
C PHE A 51 15.02 -15.23 -2.03
N VAL A 52 15.06 -14.87 -0.76
CA VAL A 52 15.67 -13.64 -0.25
C VAL A 52 17.11 -13.93 0.15
N ARG A 53 18.02 -13.00 -0.15
CA ARG A 53 19.43 -13.10 0.27
C ARG A 53 19.54 -13.35 1.77
N VAL A 54 20.27 -14.40 2.16
CA VAL A 54 20.49 -14.77 3.57
C VAL A 54 21.08 -13.62 4.39
N ASP A 55 22.00 -12.84 3.84
CA ASP A 55 22.59 -11.69 4.53
C ASP A 55 21.58 -10.58 4.84
N LEU A 56 20.54 -10.45 4.00
CA LEU A 56 19.45 -9.53 4.24
C LEU A 56 18.53 -10.06 5.33
N LEU A 57 18.19 -11.36 5.32
CA LEU A 57 17.41 -12.00 6.37
C LEU A 57 18.09 -11.87 7.74
N LYS A 58 19.41 -12.06 7.82
CA LYS A 58 20.19 -11.84 9.06
C LYS A 58 20.15 -10.40 9.56
N GLN A 59 20.09 -9.42 8.66
CA GLN A 59 19.97 -8.01 9.05
C GLN A 59 18.57 -7.65 9.55
N ILE A 60 17.54 -8.32 9.02
CA ILE A 60 16.16 -8.13 9.48
C ILE A 60 15.93 -8.85 10.81
N TRP A 61 16.30 -10.13 10.89
CA TRP A 61 16.02 -11.06 11.99
C TRP A 61 17.30 -11.71 12.50
N PRO A 62 18.20 -10.96 13.17
CA PRO A 62 19.54 -11.45 13.53
C PRO A 62 19.53 -12.66 14.46
N THR A 63 18.45 -12.87 15.20
CA THR A 63 18.34 -13.91 16.24
C THR A 63 17.65 -15.19 15.77
N ASP A 64 16.87 -15.13 14.70
CA ASP A 64 15.93 -16.20 14.31
C ASP A 64 15.65 -16.27 12.81
N PHE A 65 16.49 -15.68 11.95
CA PHE A 65 16.30 -15.69 10.49
C PHE A 65 16.14 -17.10 9.91
N ASP A 66 16.78 -18.11 10.51
CA ASP A 66 16.72 -19.52 10.12
C ASP A 66 15.34 -20.17 10.32
N ARG A 67 14.48 -19.52 11.12
CA ARG A 67 13.11 -19.97 11.40
C ARG A 67 12.06 -19.16 10.65
N ARG A 68 12.47 -18.14 9.91
CA ARG A 68 11.58 -17.24 9.16
C ARG A 68 11.37 -17.77 7.75
N ASN A 69 10.31 -17.28 7.11
CA ASN A 69 10.09 -17.54 5.70
C ASN A 69 11.18 -16.82 4.90
N ASP A 70 11.97 -17.59 4.17
CA ASP A 70 13.11 -17.14 3.37
C ASP A 70 12.71 -16.67 1.97
N ARG A 71 11.42 -16.68 1.65
CA ARG A 71 10.86 -16.17 0.38
C ARG A 71 10.43 -14.73 0.50
N VAL A 72 10.33 -14.02 -0.63
CA VAL A 72 9.91 -12.61 -0.66
C VAL A 72 8.56 -12.38 0.03
N ILE A 73 7.61 -13.30 -0.12
CA ILE A 73 6.31 -13.23 0.56
C ILE A 73 6.46 -13.16 2.09
N GLY A 74 7.51 -13.75 2.65
CA GLY A 74 7.86 -13.68 4.07
C GLY A 74 8.24 -12.28 4.55
N LEU A 75 8.60 -11.39 3.63
CA LEU A 75 8.89 -9.98 3.93
C LEU A 75 7.65 -9.10 3.92
N VAL A 76 6.52 -9.55 3.38
CA VAL A 76 5.30 -8.72 3.33
C VAL A 76 4.69 -8.59 4.72
N ILE A 77 4.53 -7.34 5.17
CA ILE A 77 3.90 -7.01 6.45
C ILE A 77 2.45 -6.59 6.24
N GLU A 78 2.17 -5.91 5.11
CA GLU A 78 0.86 -5.33 4.86
C GLU A 78 0.59 -5.23 3.35
N ILE A 79 -0.64 -5.54 2.96
CA ILE A 79 -1.23 -5.16 1.69
C ILE A 79 -2.07 -3.89 1.93
N ILE A 80 -1.56 -2.76 1.48
CA ILE A 80 -2.17 -1.45 1.68
C ILE A 80 -3.46 -1.38 0.85
N GLY A 81 -4.55 -0.91 1.45
CA GLY A 81 -5.88 -0.91 0.83
C GLY A 81 -6.68 -2.21 1.04
N GLY A 82 -6.06 -3.23 1.66
CA GLY A 82 -6.67 -4.52 1.95
C GLY A 82 -6.91 -5.38 0.71
N ASP A 83 -7.48 -6.58 0.92
CA ASP A 83 -7.59 -7.60 -0.13
C ASP A 83 -8.59 -7.25 -1.24
N ALA A 84 -9.62 -6.46 -0.93
CA ALA A 84 -10.66 -6.09 -1.89
C ALA A 84 -10.15 -5.07 -2.93
N HIS A 85 -9.37 -4.09 -2.48
CA HIS A 85 -8.87 -3.00 -3.32
C HIS A 85 -7.40 -2.71 -2.98
N PRO A 86 -6.49 -3.65 -3.28
CA PRO A 86 -5.09 -3.53 -2.90
C PRO A 86 -4.45 -2.41 -3.72
N CYS A 87 -3.90 -1.41 -3.04
CA CYS A 87 -3.29 -0.23 -3.65
C CYS A 87 -1.80 -0.05 -3.30
N GLY A 88 -1.22 -0.98 -2.57
CA GLY A 88 0.21 -0.96 -2.26
C GLY A 88 0.66 -2.15 -1.43
N LEU A 89 1.98 -2.26 -1.25
CA LEU A 89 2.59 -3.29 -0.42
C LEU A 89 3.60 -2.66 0.52
N LYS A 90 3.74 -3.23 1.72
CA LYS A 90 4.74 -2.87 2.71
C LYS A 90 5.62 -4.08 3.01
N LEU A 91 6.92 -3.89 2.85
CA LEU A 91 7.94 -4.91 3.05
C LEU A 91 8.78 -4.60 4.28
N GLN A 92 9.10 -5.65 5.03
CA GLN A 92 10.18 -5.66 5.99
C GLN A 92 11.51 -5.63 5.26
N ILE A 93 12.38 -4.71 5.65
CA ILE A 93 13.75 -4.58 5.12
C ILE A 93 14.71 -4.26 6.27
N PRO A 94 16.04 -4.30 6.06
CA PRO A 94 16.99 -3.99 7.12
C PRO A 94 16.72 -2.64 7.78
N GLY A 95 16.61 -2.61 9.11
CA GLY A 95 16.41 -1.38 9.88
C GLY A 95 15.02 -0.72 9.75
N GLY A 96 14.02 -1.40 9.18
CA GLY A 96 12.64 -0.90 9.16
C GLY A 96 11.80 -1.44 8.01
N HIS A 97 11.02 -0.58 7.36
CA HIS A 97 10.06 -0.97 6.33
C HIS A 97 10.18 -0.10 5.08
N ARG A 98 9.84 -0.67 3.93
CA ARG A 98 9.58 0.12 2.71
C ARG A 98 8.22 -0.23 2.16
N SER A 99 7.43 0.80 1.86
CA SER A 99 6.19 0.66 1.14
C SER A 99 6.30 1.16 -0.30
N PHE A 100 5.43 0.62 -1.13
CA PHE A 100 5.11 1.08 -2.47
C PHE A 100 3.60 1.22 -2.51
N ALA A 101 3.09 2.41 -2.77
CA ALA A 101 1.67 2.67 -2.74
C ALA A 101 1.25 3.61 -3.87
N VAL A 102 -0.02 3.50 -4.22
CA VAL A 102 -0.72 4.43 -5.08
C VAL A 102 -1.66 5.24 -4.22
N GLU A 103 -1.53 6.56 -4.30
CA GLU A 103 -2.42 7.52 -3.67
C GLU A 103 -3.20 8.30 -4.73
N LEU A 104 -4.31 8.89 -4.30
CA LEU A 104 -5.05 9.86 -5.11
C LEU A 104 -4.84 11.24 -4.51
N ALA A 105 -4.34 12.16 -5.32
CA ALA A 105 -4.26 13.56 -4.94
C ALA A 105 -5.66 14.19 -4.90
N ALA A 106 -5.76 15.38 -4.30
CA ALA A 106 -7.03 16.09 -4.14
C ALA A 106 -7.69 16.47 -5.49
N ASP A 107 -6.90 16.57 -6.56
CA ASP A 107 -7.35 16.82 -7.94
C ASP A 107 -7.78 15.53 -8.68
N GLY A 108 -7.72 14.37 -8.02
CA GLY A 108 -8.04 13.08 -8.60
C GLY A 108 -6.91 12.46 -9.43
N SER A 109 -5.74 13.11 -9.50
CA SER A 109 -4.57 12.52 -10.16
C SER A 109 -3.95 11.41 -9.32
N ILE A 110 -3.32 10.45 -10.01
CA ILE A 110 -2.63 9.33 -9.36
C ILE A 110 -1.24 9.79 -8.92
N ALA A 111 -0.92 9.54 -7.66
CA ALA A 111 0.41 9.72 -7.10
C ALA A 111 1.03 8.35 -6.79
N TYR A 112 2.14 8.03 -7.45
CA TYR A 112 2.92 6.84 -7.14
C TYR A 112 3.95 7.17 -6.08
N THR A 113 3.97 6.43 -4.98
CA THR A 113 4.82 6.73 -3.82
C THR A 113 5.64 5.53 -3.37
N SER A 114 6.81 5.80 -2.81
CA SER A 114 7.53 4.86 -1.96
C SER A 114 7.94 5.53 -0.67
N THR A 115 7.66 4.87 0.46
CA THR A 115 7.99 5.38 1.79
C THR A 115 9.00 4.45 2.44
N ARG A 116 10.08 5.02 3.00
CA ARG A 116 11.04 4.30 3.85
C ARG A 116 10.81 4.73 5.30
N GLU A 117 10.37 3.79 6.13
CA GLU A 117 10.23 3.96 7.57
C GLU A 117 11.43 3.30 8.26
N ALA A 118 12.32 4.10 8.87
CA ALA A 118 13.42 3.56 9.68
C ALA A 118 12.98 3.41 11.14
N GLN A 119 13.53 2.42 11.85
CA GLN A 119 13.31 2.28 13.30
C GLN A 119 13.79 3.54 14.03
N GLY A 120 12.84 4.33 14.56
CA GLY A 120 13.12 5.57 15.32
C GLY A 120 13.39 6.82 14.47
N GLY A 121 13.24 6.75 13.15
CA GLY A 121 13.47 7.88 12.24
C GLY A 121 12.18 8.48 11.67
N ARG A 122 12.28 9.69 11.09
CA ARG A 122 11.21 10.25 10.26
C ARG A 122 11.09 9.43 8.96
N PRO A 123 9.88 9.10 8.50
CA PRO A 123 9.70 8.43 7.22
C PRO A 123 10.21 9.30 6.07
N GLN A 124 10.90 8.67 5.12
CA GLN A 124 11.36 9.31 3.89
C GLN A 124 10.40 8.96 2.76
N TYR A 125 9.89 9.97 2.07
CA TYR A 125 8.92 9.82 1.00
C TYR A 125 9.57 10.11 -0.35
N ILE A 126 9.23 9.31 -1.34
CA ILE A 126 9.57 9.53 -2.75
C ILE A 126 8.27 9.47 -3.53
N THR A 127 7.99 10.52 -4.30
CA THR A 127 6.88 10.55 -5.25
C THR A 127 7.44 10.47 -6.67
N PHE A 128 6.84 9.62 -7.49
CA PHE A 128 7.28 9.39 -8.87
C PHE A 128 6.34 10.09 -9.84
N GLN A 129 6.87 10.51 -10.99
CA GLN A 129 6.09 11.22 -12.00
C GLN A 129 5.13 10.30 -12.75
N ASN A 130 5.49 9.01 -12.87
CA ASN A 130 4.71 8.02 -13.60
C ASN A 130 4.96 6.60 -13.07
N GLU A 131 4.13 5.68 -13.53
CA GLU A 131 4.17 4.26 -13.19
C GLU A 131 5.51 3.62 -13.53
N THR A 132 6.10 3.93 -14.69
CA THR A 132 7.37 3.33 -15.14
C THR A 132 8.50 3.61 -14.17
N GLN A 133 8.70 4.86 -13.75
CA GLN A 133 9.75 5.22 -12.79
C GLN A 133 9.55 4.54 -11.43
N TRP A 134 8.30 4.46 -10.99
CA TRP A 134 7.95 3.79 -9.73
C TRP A 134 8.22 2.28 -9.79
N MET A 135 7.84 1.63 -10.89
CA MET A 135 8.10 0.21 -11.11
C MET A 135 9.59 -0.09 -11.28
N GLU A 136 10.36 0.76 -11.97
CA GLU A 136 11.83 0.64 -12.00
C GLU A 136 12.44 0.69 -10.60
N PHE A 137 11.92 1.57 -9.73
CA PHE A 137 12.38 1.65 -8.36
C PHE A 137 12.01 0.40 -7.54
N PHE A 138 10.83 -0.16 -7.78
CA PHE A 138 10.43 -1.46 -7.23
C PHE A 138 11.39 -2.57 -7.69
N TYR A 139 11.68 -2.69 -8.98
CA TYR A 139 12.59 -3.71 -9.51
C TYR A 139 14.01 -3.56 -8.95
N LYS A 140 14.53 -2.33 -8.85
CA LYS A 140 15.84 -2.08 -8.20
C LYS A 140 15.84 -2.50 -6.74
N THR A 141 14.73 -2.28 -6.03
CA THR A 141 14.58 -2.73 -4.64
C THR A 141 14.55 -4.26 -4.57
N MET A 142 13.82 -4.92 -5.46
CA MET A 142 13.76 -6.39 -5.50
C MET A 142 15.10 -7.01 -5.89
N ALA A 143 15.85 -6.42 -6.82
CA ALA A 143 17.17 -6.88 -7.21
C ALA A 143 18.18 -6.83 -6.04
N TYR A 144 18.02 -5.89 -5.11
CA TYR A 144 18.81 -5.85 -3.87
C TYR A 144 18.39 -6.95 -2.87
N ILE A 145 17.10 -7.35 -2.89
CA ILE A 145 16.53 -8.30 -1.94
C ILE A 145 16.72 -9.75 -2.36
N LEU A 146 16.52 -10.03 -3.64
CA LEU A 146 16.48 -11.37 -4.19
C LEU A 146 17.86 -12.01 -4.29
N GLU A 147 17.90 -13.31 -4.02
CA GLU A 147 19.04 -14.18 -4.36
C GLU A 147 18.95 -14.53 -5.85
N VAL A 148 19.58 -13.70 -6.69
CA VAL A 148 19.68 -13.84 -8.15
C VAL A 148 21.13 -13.85 -8.61
#